data_AF-A0A3Q3ASV1-F1
#
_entry.id   AF-A0A3Q3ASV1-F1
#
_cell.length_a   1.000
_cell.length_b   1.000
_cell.length_c   1.000
_cell.angle_alpha   90.00
_cell.angle_beta   90.00
_cell.angle_gamma   90.00
#
_symmetry.space_group_name_H-M   'P 1'
#
loop_
_entity.id
_entity.type
_entity.pdbx_description
1 polymer ?
#
loop_
_entity_poly.entity_id
_entity_poly.type
_entity_poly.pdbx_seq_one_letter_code
_entity_poly.pdbx_strand_id
1 'polypeptide(L)'
;MGCCYSGEDNNSGEVKSSETDPLIPPPNPTSKPPNGTDWITTNVPSARTDEQALLNSIITKTAQNIIDVSAADSVVMEQHEYMDKARQYSTKLAVLSSNLHQKKALTLPSLTSQPHQVLASDLVPYSDVQQVSKIAAYAYSAISQIKVDAKEELVVQFAIP
;
A
#
# COMPACT_ATOMS: atom_id res chain seq x y z
N MET A 1 8.50 -20.54 -12.82
CA MET A 1 7.42 -20.46 -13.83
C MET A 1 6.31 -19.60 -13.23
N GLY A 2 6.45 -18.28 -13.37
CA GLY A 2 5.47 -17.32 -12.85
C GLY A 2 4.30 -17.22 -13.83
N CYS A 3 3.08 -17.43 -13.33
CA CYS A 3 1.87 -17.27 -14.14
C CYS A 3 1.59 -15.78 -14.33
N CYS A 4 1.70 -15.31 -15.57
CA CYS A 4 1.16 -14.01 -16.00
C CYS A 4 -0.32 -14.19 -16.32
N TYR A 5 -1.18 -13.40 -15.67
CA TYR A 5 -2.60 -13.29 -16.01
C TYR A 5 -2.75 -12.13 -17.02
N SER A 6 -2.95 -12.46 -18.30
CA SER A 6 -3.31 -11.49 -19.33
C SER A 6 -4.83 -11.30 -19.29
N GLY A 7 -5.27 -10.20 -18.68
CA GLY A 7 -6.63 -9.70 -18.85
C GLY A 7 -6.77 -9.09 -20.24
N GLU A 8 -7.80 -9.51 -20.95
CA GLU A 8 -8.26 -9.01 -22.24
C GLU A 8 -8.52 -7.49 -22.23
N ASP A 9 -7.79 -6.76 -23.09
CA ASP A 9 -7.96 -5.33 -23.33
C ASP A 9 -9.28 -5.07 -24.08
N ASN A 10 -10.28 -4.56 -23.37
CA ASN A 10 -11.42 -3.92 -23.99
C ASN A 10 -11.13 -2.41 -24.08
N ASN A 11 -10.67 -2.00 -25.27
CA ASN A 11 -10.40 -0.63 -25.68
C ASN A 11 -11.53 0.34 -25.30
N SER A 12 -11.30 1.15 -24.26
CA SER A 12 -11.94 2.47 -24.13
C SER A 12 -11.09 3.42 -23.28
N GLY A 13 -10.17 4.12 -23.96
CA GLY A 13 -9.68 5.44 -23.56
C GLY A 13 -8.84 5.53 -22.29
N GLU A 14 -7.59 5.06 -22.32
CA GLU A 14 -6.64 5.34 -21.24
C GLU A 14 -5.95 6.70 -21.41
N VAL A 15 -6.20 7.57 -20.43
CA VAL A 15 -5.33 8.69 -20.08
C VAL A 15 -4.04 8.11 -19.49
N LYS A 16 -2.89 8.48 -20.05
CA LYS A 16 -1.56 8.14 -19.51
C LYS A 16 -1.50 8.44 -18.00
N SER A 17 -1.46 7.39 -17.18
CA SER A 17 -1.16 7.52 -15.76
C SER A 17 0.29 7.95 -15.59
N SER A 18 0.49 9.01 -14.83
CA SER A 18 1.81 9.48 -14.39
C SER A 18 2.05 8.97 -12.96
N GLU A 19 3.30 8.82 -12.56
CA GLU A 19 3.77 8.32 -11.24
C GLU A 19 3.22 9.09 -10.01
N THR A 20 2.35 10.08 -10.22
CA THR A 20 1.69 10.90 -9.21
C THR A 20 0.21 10.57 -8.98
N ASP A 21 -0.33 9.52 -9.59
CA ASP A 21 -1.73 9.13 -9.36
C ASP A 21 -1.91 8.39 -8.02
N PRO A 22 -2.73 8.91 -7.09
CA PRO A 22 -3.03 8.24 -5.82
C PRO A 22 -3.73 6.89 -6.04
N LEU A 23 -3.25 5.85 -5.36
CA LEU A 23 -3.82 4.48 -5.41
C LEU A 23 -5.24 4.37 -4.82
N ILE A 24 -5.80 5.46 -4.31
CA ILE A 24 -7.12 5.50 -3.67
C ILE A 24 -7.96 6.55 -4.41
N PRO A 25 -9.12 6.16 -4.97
CA PRO A 25 -10.01 7.11 -5.63
C PRO A 25 -10.52 8.16 -4.63
N PRO A 26 -10.55 9.45 -5.00
CA PRO A 26 -11.17 10.46 -4.16
C PRO A 26 -12.68 10.17 -4.03
N PRO A 27 -13.28 10.33 -2.84
CA PRO A 27 -14.66 9.92 -2.59
C PRO A 27 -15.74 10.75 -3.30
N ASN A 28 -15.40 11.76 -4.12
CA ASN A 28 -16.38 12.58 -4.82
C ASN A 28 -15.91 13.04 -6.22
N PRO A 29 -16.76 12.95 -7.25
CA PRO A 29 -16.48 13.51 -8.58
C PRO A 29 -16.59 15.05 -8.55
N THR A 30 -15.57 15.73 -9.06
CA THR A 30 -15.50 17.19 -9.20
C THR A 30 -16.58 17.74 -10.12
N SER A 31 -17.56 18.45 -9.58
CA SER A 31 -18.45 19.33 -10.33
C SER A 31 -17.74 20.67 -10.59
N LYS A 32 -17.40 20.96 -11.85
CA LYS A 32 -17.00 22.30 -12.29
C LYS A 32 -18.26 23.20 -12.36
N PRO A 33 -18.28 24.40 -11.75
CA PRO A 33 -19.26 25.42 -12.11
C PRO A 33 -18.74 26.26 -13.30
N PRO A 34 -19.62 26.73 -14.20
CA PRO A 34 -19.24 27.61 -15.29
C PRO A 34 -19.07 29.05 -14.80
N ASN A 35 -18.07 29.72 -15.35
CA ASN A 35 -17.73 31.12 -15.13
C ASN A 35 -18.84 32.06 -15.65
N GLY A 36 -19.14 33.14 -14.92
CA GLY A 36 -20.05 34.20 -15.42
C GLY A 36 -20.55 35.18 -14.36
N THR A 37 -19.81 36.28 -14.20
CA THR A 37 -20.21 37.64 -13.78
C THR A 37 -21.70 37.93 -13.55
N ASP A 38 -22.07 38.44 -12.36
CA ASP A 38 -22.44 39.86 -12.16
C ASP A 38 -22.91 40.16 -10.72
N TRP A 39 -22.39 41.27 -10.20
CA TRP A 39 -22.60 41.80 -8.85
C TRP A 39 -23.92 42.56 -8.78
N ILE A 40 -24.99 41.98 -8.22
CA ILE A 40 -26.13 42.74 -7.71
C ILE A 40 -26.65 42.12 -6.41
N THR A 41 -26.55 42.92 -5.35
CA THR A 41 -27.01 42.68 -3.99
C THR A 41 -28.45 42.15 -3.94
N THR A 42 -28.61 40.85 -3.70
CA THR A 42 -29.84 40.27 -3.17
C THR A 42 -29.48 39.46 -1.94
N ASN A 43 -30.00 39.86 -0.78
CA ASN A 43 -29.89 39.11 0.47
C ASN A 43 -30.63 37.77 0.31
N VAL A 44 -29.90 36.75 -0.14
CA VAL A 44 -30.37 35.36 -0.20
C VAL A 44 -29.73 34.60 0.97
N PRO A 45 -30.48 34.04 1.92
CA PRO A 45 -29.93 33.27 3.04
C PRO A 45 -29.26 31.93 2.66
N SER A 46 -29.19 31.59 1.37
CA SER A 46 -28.80 30.26 0.89
C SER A 46 -27.31 30.10 0.57
N ALA A 47 -26.59 31.18 0.25
CA ALA A 47 -25.17 31.11 -0.15
C ALA A 47 -24.21 30.94 1.05
N ARG A 48 -24.61 31.42 2.23
CA ARG A 48 -23.78 31.33 3.46
C ARG A 48 -23.56 29.89 3.93
N THR A 49 -24.50 29.00 3.64
CA THR A 49 -24.45 27.61 4.09
C THR A 49 -23.36 26.82 3.33
N ASP A 50 -23.14 27.12 2.05
CA ASP A 50 -22.14 26.46 1.21
C ASP A 50 -20.71 26.92 1.57
N GLU A 51 -20.50 28.23 1.74
CA GLU A 51 -19.22 28.76 2.22
C GLU A 51 -18.86 28.20 3.60
N GLN A 52 -19.83 28.09 4.51
CA GLN A 52 -19.62 27.49 5.83
C GLN A 52 -19.29 25.99 5.75
N ALA A 53 -19.91 25.24 4.83
CA ALA A 53 -19.61 23.83 4.60
C ALA A 53 -18.19 23.62 4.02
N LEU A 54 -17.77 24.50 3.09
CA LEU A 54 -16.41 24.51 2.55
C LEU A 54 -15.38 24.78 3.65
N LEU A 55 -15.62 25.77 4.51
CA LEU A 55 -14.75 26.07 5.65
C LEU A 55 -14.69 24.90 6.63
N ASN A 56 -15.82 24.25 6.93
CA ASN A 56 -15.83 23.05 7.77
C ASN A 56 -15.06 21.88 7.15
N SER A 57 -15.13 21.71 5.83
CA SER A 57 -14.35 20.71 5.10
C SER A 57 -12.85 21.00 5.18
N ILE A 58 -12.45 22.27 5.00
CA ILE A 58 -11.06 22.71 5.14
C ILE A 58 -10.56 22.41 6.56
N ILE A 59 -11.31 22.76 7.59
CA ILE A 59 -10.94 22.50 8.98
C ILE A 59 -10.82 21.00 9.25
N THR A 60 -11.80 20.20 8.83
CA THR A 60 -11.81 18.74 9.03
C THR A 60 -10.64 18.08 8.32
N LYS A 61 -10.39 18.44 7.06
CA LYS A 61 -9.25 17.94 6.28
C LYS A 61 -7.92 18.36 6.90
N THR A 62 -7.83 19.59 7.38
CA THR A 62 -6.63 20.09 8.06
C THR A 62 -6.38 19.33 9.34
N ALA A 63 -7.41 19.11 10.17
CA ALA A 63 -7.31 18.34 11.41
C ALA A 63 -6.88 16.88 11.18
N GLN A 64 -7.31 16.27 10.06
CA GLN A 64 -6.90 14.91 9.69
C GLN A 64 -5.46 14.82 9.16
N ASN A 65 -4.94 15.90 8.56
CA ASN A 65 -3.61 15.91 7.94
C ASN A 65 -2.51 16.42 8.89
N ILE A 66 -2.85 17.12 9.97
CA ILE A 66 -1.90 17.54 10.98
C ILE A 66 -1.47 16.32 11.81
N ILE A 67 -0.16 16.17 11.99
CA ILE A 67 0.42 15.13 12.82
C ILE A 67 0.44 15.61 14.27
N ASP A 68 -0.25 14.89 15.15
CA ASP A 68 -0.12 15.08 16.59
C ASP A 68 1.21 14.47 17.08
N VAL A 69 2.20 15.34 17.31
CA VAL A 69 3.53 14.95 17.81
C VAL A 69 3.52 14.52 19.29
N SER A 70 2.41 14.74 20.01
CA SER A 70 2.22 14.40 21.43
C SER A 70 1.40 13.13 21.69
N ALA A 71 0.89 12.47 20.64
CA ALA A 71 0.07 11.26 20.73
C ALA A 71 0.79 10.01 21.30
N ALA A 72 2.06 10.12 21.71
CA ALA A 72 2.83 9.04 22.31
C ALA A 72 2.32 8.66 23.72
N ASP A 73 1.69 9.59 24.43
CA ASP A 73 0.93 9.29 25.64
C ASP A 73 -0.38 8.64 25.19
N SER A 74 -0.31 7.31 25.02
CA SER A 74 -1.38 6.51 24.42
C SER A 74 -2.72 6.90 25.02
N VAL A 75 -3.70 7.16 24.15
CA VAL A 75 -5.12 7.09 24.53
C VAL A 75 -5.36 5.65 24.97
N VAL A 76 -5.10 5.38 26.25
CA VAL A 76 -5.42 4.10 26.86
C VAL A 76 -6.93 4.08 26.93
N MET A 77 -7.53 3.35 26.00
CA MET A 77 -8.93 2.98 26.08
C MET A 77 -9.21 2.46 27.49
N GLU A 78 -10.29 2.94 28.12
CA GLU A 78 -10.59 2.51 29.48
C GLU A 78 -10.72 0.98 29.56
N GLN A 79 -10.24 0.39 30.65
CA GLN A 79 -10.16 -1.07 30.77
C GLN A 79 -11.51 -1.76 30.52
N HIS A 80 -12.61 -1.16 30.97
CA HIS A 80 -13.94 -1.71 30.76
C HIS A 80 -14.38 -1.62 29.29
N GLU A 81 -14.09 -0.51 28.60
CA GLU A 81 -14.35 -0.36 27.15
C GLU A 81 -13.57 -1.42 26.35
N TYR A 82 -12.31 -1.67 26.74
CA TYR A 82 -11.51 -2.74 26.14
C TYR A 82 -12.16 -4.11 26.29
N MET A 83 -12.57 -4.46 27.51
CA MET A 83 -13.16 -5.77 27.79
C MET A 83 -14.49 -5.97 27.06
N ASP A 84 -15.31 -4.93 26.95
CA ASP A 84 -16.57 -4.97 26.23
C ASP A 84 -16.36 -5.11 24.72
N LYS A 85 -15.41 -4.36 24.13
CA LYS A 85 -15.04 -4.52 22.71
C LYS A 85 -14.48 -5.92 22.43
N ALA A 86 -13.61 -6.45 23.29
CA ALA A 86 -13.05 -7.80 23.14
C ALA A 86 -14.15 -8.87 23.16
N ARG A 87 -15.13 -8.76 24.05
CA ARG A 87 -16.31 -9.63 24.08
C ARG A 87 -17.14 -9.48 22.82
N GLN A 88 -17.41 -8.24 22.39
CA GLN A 88 -18.19 -7.97 21.18
C GLN A 88 -17.54 -8.59 19.93
N TYR A 89 -16.23 -8.42 19.76
CA TYR A 89 -15.49 -9.01 18.64
C TYR A 89 -15.45 -10.52 18.72
N SER A 90 -15.28 -11.09 19.92
CA SER A 90 -15.30 -12.54 20.11
C SER A 90 -16.66 -13.14 19.72
N THR A 91 -17.78 -12.51 20.13
CA THR A 91 -19.14 -12.94 19.74
C THR A 91 -19.37 -12.81 18.24
N LYS A 92 -19.00 -11.67 17.64
CA LYS A 92 -19.11 -11.45 16.18
C LYS A 92 -18.29 -12.48 15.40
N LEU A 93 -17.05 -12.72 15.83
CA LEU A 93 -16.16 -13.70 15.21
C LEU A 93 -16.70 -15.12 15.31
N ALA A 94 -17.26 -15.51 16.46
CA ALA A 94 -17.88 -16.83 16.61
C ALA A 94 -19.02 -17.06 15.61
N VAL A 95 -19.90 -16.07 15.43
CA VAL A 95 -21.01 -16.11 14.45
C VAL A 95 -20.51 -16.15 13.00
N LEU A 96 -19.44 -15.40 12.68
CA LEU A 96 -18.87 -15.42 11.33
C LEU A 96 -18.11 -16.74 11.06
N SER A 97 -17.42 -17.28 12.06
CA SER A 97 -16.62 -18.50 11.94
C SER A 97 -17.47 -19.73 11.60
N SER A 98 -18.75 -19.78 11.98
CA SER A 98 -19.63 -20.90 11.64
C SER A 98 -19.88 -20.98 10.13
N ASN A 99 -19.92 -19.84 9.44
CA ASN A 99 -20.17 -19.70 8.01
C ASN A 99 -18.90 -19.72 7.15
N LEU A 100 -17.72 -19.78 7.77
CA LEU A 100 -16.45 -19.80 7.03
C LEU A 100 -16.07 -21.22 6.62
N HIS A 101 -15.89 -21.43 5.31
CA HIS A 101 -15.65 -22.75 4.71
C HIS A 101 -14.21 -23.28 4.92
N GLN A 102 -13.23 -22.43 5.23
CA GLN A 102 -11.83 -22.82 5.42
C GLN A 102 -11.40 -22.65 6.88
N LYS A 103 -11.68 -23.67 7.70
CA LYS A 103 -11.30 -23.70 9.12
C LYS A 103 -9.95 -24.37 9.38
N LYS A 104 -9.41 -25.08 8.37
CA LYS A 104 -8.20 -25.87 8.50
C LYS A 104 -7.11 -25.28 7.62
N ALA A 105 -5.89 -25.28 8.15
CA ALA A 105 -4.71 -25.03 7.34
C ALA A 105 -4.72 -25.98 6.14
N LEU A 106 -4.40 -25.44 4.97
CA LEU A 106 -4.27 -26.24 3.75
C LEU A 106 -3.16 -27.27 3.96
N THR A 107 -3.44 -28.52 3.59
CA THR A 107 -2.42 -29.57 3.58
C THR A 107 -1.44 -29.32 2.44
N LEU A 108 -0.19 -29.75 2.60
CA LEU A 108 0.78 -29.70 1.52
C LEU A 108 0.24 -30.46 0.29
N PRO A 109 0.42 -29.92 -0.93
CA PRO A 109 -0.03 -30.59 -2.14
C PRO A 109 0.76 -31.89 -2.36
N SER A 110 0.08 -32.93 -2.81
CA SER A 110 0.74 -34.18 -3.22
C SER A 110 1.44 -33.95 -4.56
N LEU A 111 2.77 -34.05 -4.57
CA LEU A 111 3.59 -33.81 -5.77
C LEU A 111 3.76 -35.07 -6.64
N THR A 112 3.69 -36.27 -6.05
CA THR A 112 3.83 -37.55 -6.74
C THR A 112 3.15 -38.67 -5.97
N SER A 113 2.63 -39.68 -6.69
CA SER A 113 2.15 -40.93 -6.11
C SER A 113 3.23 -42.00 -5.94
N GLN A 114 4.43 -41.79 -6.51
CA GLN A 114 5.55 -42.74 -6.49
C GLN A 114 6.84 -42.06 -5.98
N PRO A 115 6.93 -41.77 -4.66
CA PRO A 115 8.06 -41.01 -4.10
C PRO A 115 9.41 -41.71 -4.29
N HIS A 116 9.45 -43.06 -4.15
CA HIS A 116 10.70 -43.81 -4.33
C HIS A 116 11.23 -43.75 -5.76
N GLN A 117 10.35 -43.74 -6.77
CA GLN A 117 10.76 -43.65 -8.17
C GLN A 117 11.32 -42.25 -8.48
N VAL A 118 10.64 -41.19 -8.01
CA VAL A 118 11.09 -39.81 -8.22
C VAL A 118 12.41 -39.53 -7.52
N LEU A 119 12.63 -40.08 -6.32
CA LEU A 119 13.89 -39.90 -5.60
C LEU A 119 15.05 -40.72 -6.20
N ALA A 120 14.76 -41.78 -6.94
CA ALA A 120 15.74 -42.61 -7.64
C ALA A 120 15.98 -42.19 -9.09
N SER A 121 15.28 -41.15 -9.59
CA SER A 121 15.50 -40.64 -10.93
C SER A 121 16.85 -39.95 -11.06
N ASP A 122 17.26 -39.68 -12.30
CA ASP A 122 18.49 -38.96 -12.58
C ASP A 122 18.52 -37.60 -11.84
N LEU A 123 19.68 -37.29 -11.27
CA LEU A 123 19.91 -36.04 -10.57
C LEU A 123 20.00 -34.87 -11.56
N VAL A 124 19.87 -33.66 -11.03
CA VAL A 124 20.11 -32.44 -11.82
C VAL A 124 21.55 -32.47 -12.35
N PRO A 125 21.76 -32.27 -13.67
CA PRO A 125 23.09 -32.25 -14.27
C PRO A 125 24.01 -31.23 -13.59
N TYR A 126 25.27 -31.62 -13.36
CA TYR A 126 26.23 -30.74 -12.69
C TYR A 126 26.52 -29.46 -13.47
N SER A 127 26.40 -29.49 -14.80
CA SER A 127 26.51 -28.32 -15.68
C SER A 127 25.55 -27.20 -15.26
N ASP A 128 24.32 -27.56 -14.90
CA ASP A 128 23.26 -26.62 -14.58
C ASP A 128 23.54 -25.97 -13.23
N VAL A 129 24.01 -26.76 -12.26
CA VAL A 129 24.43 -26.27 -10.94
C VAL A 129 25.61 -25.30 -11.08
N GLN A 130 26.60 -25.62 -11.90
CA GLN A 130 27.73 -24.72 -12.17
C GLN A 130 27.30 -23.44 -12.86
N GLN A 131 26.41 -23.53 -13.86
CA GLN A 131 25.89 -22.38 -14.57
C GLN A 131 25.13 -21.43 -13.63
N VAL A 132 24.22 -21.95 -12.80
CA VAL A 132 23.47 -21.17 -11.81
C VAL A 132 24.41 -20.53 -10.79
N SER A 133 25.42 -21.27 -10.32
CA SER A 133 26.43 -20.73 -9.39
C SER A 133 27.20 -19.56 -9.99
N LYS A 134 27.58 -19.65 -11.28
CA LYS A 134 28.25 -18.56 -12.00
C LYS A 134 27.35 -17.33 -12.15
N ILE A 135 26.07 -17.55 -12.49
CA ILE A 135 25.09 -16.46 -12.59
C ILE A 135 24.92 -15.76 -11.24
N ALA A 136 24.79 -16.52 -10.15
CA ALA A 136 24.67 -15.97 -8.81
C ALA A 136 25.91 -15.15 -8.39
N ALA A 137 27.11 -15.65 -8.66
CA ALA A 137 28.36 -14.92 -8.39
C ALA A 137 28.46 -13.63 -9.21
N TYR A 138 28.01 -13.65 -10.46
CA TYR A 138 27.97 -12.46 -11.32
C TYR A 138 26.97 -11.41 -10.79
N ALA A 139 25.76 -11.84 -10.40
CA ALA A 139 24.78 -10.97 -9.80
C ALA A 139 25.29 -10.35 -8.49
N TYR A 140 25.93 -11.14 -7.63
CA TYR A 140 26.55 -10.66 -6.40
C TYR A 140 27.65 -9.61 -6.70
N SER A 141 28.46 -9.84 -7.72
CA SER A 141 29.49 -8.89 -8.15
C SER A 141 28.87 -7.57 -8.65
N ALA A 142 27.75 -7.62 -9.35
CA ALA A 142 27.03 -6.42 -9.79
C ALA A 142 26.45 -5.60 -8.62
N ILE A 143 25.99 -6.26 -7.56
CA ILE A 143 25.48 -5.57 -6.34
C ILE A 143 26.57 -4.69 -5.71
N SER A 144 27.85 -5.09 -5.78
CA SER A 144 28.96 -4.27 -5.27
C SER A 144 29.13 -2.92 -5.99
N GLN A 145 28.55 -2.77 -7.18
CA GLN A 145 28.53 -1.50 -7.92
C GLN A 145 27.44 -0.55 -7.43
N ILE A 146 26.52 -1.01 -6.57
CA ILE A 146 25.53 -0.16 -5.90
C ILE A 146 26.26 0.58 -4.75
N LYS A 147 26.97 1.63 -5.12
CA LYS A 147 27.71 2.51 -4.20
C LYS A 147 27.65 3.94 -4.70
N VAL A 148 27.87 4.88 -3.79
CA VAL A 148 28.03 6.30 -4.16
C VAL A 148 29.49 6.52 -4.55
N ASP A 149 29.71 6.99 -5.78
CA ASP A 149 31.03 7.45 -6.21
C ASP A 149 31.30 8.83 -5.61
N ALA A 150 32.27 8.92 -4.70
CA ALA A 150 32.69 10.18 -4.11
C ALA A 150 33.25 11.13 -5.20
N LYS A 151 32.67 12.33 -5.33
CA LYS A 151 33.13 13.37 -6.27
C LYS A 151 33.82 14.52 -5.56
N GLU A 152 33.22 15.00 -4.48
CA GLU A 152 33.69 16.14 -3.70
C GLU A 152 33.61 15.82 -2.20
N GLU A 153 34.40 16.52 -1.41
CA GLU A 153 34.38 16.37 0.04
C GLU A 153 33.12 17.05 0.60
N LEU A 154 32.28 16.29 1.29
CA LEU A 154 31.05 16.83 1.90
C LEU A 154 31.31 17.61 3.20
N VAL A 155 32.51 17.49 3.76
CA VAL A 155 32.89 18.10 5.03
C VAL A 155 34.29 18.69 4.87
N VAL A 156 34.40 20.02 4.94
CA VAL A 156 35.72 20.69 4.94
C VAL A 156 36.04 21.22 6.32
N GLN A 157 37.28 21.03 6.76
CA GLN A 157 37.74 21.58 8.02
C GLN A 157 38.38 22.95 7.81
N PHE A 158 37.75 23.97 8.38
CA PHE A 158 38.32 25.30 8.40
C PHE A 158 39.39 25.38 9.48
N ALA A 159 40.66 25.53 9.07
CA ALA A 159 41.75 25.92 9.94
C ALA A 159 41.95 27.44 9.84
N ILE A 160 42.22 28.08 10.98
CA ILE A 160 42.58 29.49 11.06
C ILE A 160 44.11 29.58 10.89
N PRO A 161 44.63 30.49 10.04
CA PRO A 161 46.07 30.63 9.79
C PRO A 161 46.88 31.07 11.03
#